data_AF-A0AAD4DMT4-F1
#
_entry.id   AF-A0AAD4DMT4-F1
#
_cell.length_a   1.000
_cell.length_b   1.000
_cell.length_c   1.000
_cell.angle_alpha   90.00
_cell.angle_beta   90.00
_cell.angle_gamma   90.00
#
_symmetry.space_group_name_H-M   'P 1'
#
loop_
_entity.id
_entity.type
_entity.pdbx_description
1 polymer ?
#
loop_
_entity_poly.entity_id
_entity_poly.type
_entity_poly.pdbx_seq_one_letter_code
_entity_poly.pdbx_strand_id
1 'polypeptide(L)'
;ISVILRCRGIASKDIRVNFLVMVNYMTLVFKCQSVRLKTGLRLTDIYKKEIQHNTSVGSISYRSFAEWHSIGCKFIAIACGGSIYSLVLIAGLGLRVAVASMVGTVHLNLANMLRSPPQNSPQRSLIMEYIAPTIARMRLMHPIALDTMFSPALIARFTVSKSVDCTDLSASDCFFDAIIQNAFVPLRRSRHVWRSCIKPVPSDLDRIQVQALSHEEFYSSSRPYSPLLSDVEDDEIEHIVIKTSYDPLKPENQRLKAPQNKADNNIWSAKERSRAEAGERVRSIEGLKMKLAKLYHKGIKRTQDAYLRIPMHIIPNHHLELRNADGSLMAFVSTALPAHIRSTLEVNLLAALESPDLLVETDTQLHGSQTFQAMHLSWYNRHCTSGHKAPTNVQPWLLEKEGMRTNHSQVIPYLSKDLHQHRRIYHTISKLYEELFEWVRKLMETYLQEEFELLMEVAAVLPGNCSPPVSPFISLVININVRTKAH
;
A
#
# COMPACT_ATOMS: atom_id res chain seq x y z
N ILE A 1 -44.35 7.18 -13.40
CA ILE A 1 -43.95 5.90 -14.06
C ILE A 1 -42.67 6.05 -14.90
N SER A 2 -42.58 6.97 -15.88
CA SER A 2 -41.36 7.16 -16.71
C SER A 2 -40.07 7.46 -15.93
N VAL A 3 -40.11 8.36 -14.93
CA VAL A 3 -38.94 8.64 -14.06
C VAL A 3 -38.52 7.41 -13.25
N ILE A 4 -39.49 6.64 -12.73
CA ILE A 4 -39.22 5.42 -11.96
C ILE A 4 -38.57 4.35 -12.86
N LEU A 5 -39.03 4.20 -14.11
CA LEU A 5 -38.41 3.31 -15.09
C LEU A 5 -37.00 3.77 -15.49
N ARG A 6 -36.77 5.09 -15.61
CA ARG A 6 -35.42 5.64 -15.82
C ARG A 6 -34.50 5.41 -14.62
N CYS A 7 -34.97 5.64 -13.39
CA CYS A 7 -34.20 5.35 -12.18
C CYS A 7 -33.88 3.85 -12.07
N ARG A 8 -34.82 2.97 -12.41
CA ARG A 8 -34.60 1.51 -12.45
C ARG A 8 -33.60 1.11 -13.53
N GLY A 9 -33.66 1.74 -14.70
CA GLY A 9 -32.70 1.54 -15.80
C GLY A 9 -31.30 2.07 -15.46
N ILE A 10 -31.20 3.20 -14.76
CA ILE A 10 -29.91 3.75 -14.30
C ILE A 10 -29.32 2.85 -13.20
N ALA A 11 -30.13 2.40 -12.24
CA ALA A 11 -29.70 1.49 -11.19
C ALA A 11 -29.21 0.14 -11.75
N SER A 12 -29.88 -0.42 -12.76
CA SER A 12 -29.42 -1.66 -13.40
C SER A 12 -28.14 -1.47 -14.22
N LYS A 13 -27.95 -0.31 -14.84
CA LYS A 13 -26.67 0.08 -15.48
C LYS A 13 -25.55 0.24 -14.46
N ASP A 14 -25.83 0.80 -13.28
CA ASP A 14 -24.85 0.97 -12.20
C ASP A 14 -24.28 -0.37 -11.71
N ILE A 15 -25.13 -1.39 -11.55
CA ILE A 15 -24.67 -2.75 -11.18
C ILE A 15 -23.70 -3.30 -12.25
N ARG A 16 -24.05 -3.16 -13.53
CA ARG A 16 -23.23 -3.65 -14.64
C ARG A 16 -21.88 -2.94 -14.69
N VAL A 17 -21.88 -1.62 -14.63
CA VAL A 17 -20.66 -0.80 -14.63
C VAL A 17 -19.76 -1.17 -13.45
N ASN A 18 -20.32 -1.28 -12.25
CA ASN A 18 -19.54 -1.68 -11.07
C ASN A 18 -18.91 -3.06 -11.23
N PHE A 19 -19.64 -4.05 -11.76
CA PHE A 19 -19.11 -5.39 -12.01
C PHE A 19 -17.99 -5.39 -13.06
N LEU A 20 -18.18 -4.70 -14.18
CA LEU A 20 -17.18 -4.60 -15.24
C LEU A 20 -15.89 -3.91 -14.75
N VAL A 21 -16.03 -2.84 -13.95
CA VAL A 21 -14.87 -2.18 -13.33
C VAL A 21 -14.09 -3.15 -12.44
N MET A 22 -14.77 -3.98 -11.64
CA MET A 22 -14.10 -5.00 -10.83
C MET A 22 -13.34 -5.99 -11.71
N VAL A 23 -13.98 -6.51 -12.77
CA VAL A 23 -13.35 -7.45 -13.73
C VAL A 23 -12.13 -6.81 -14.41
N ASN A 24 -12.18 -5.54 -14.81
CA ASN A 24 -11.06 -4.85 -15.43
C ASN A 24 -9.85 -4.73 -14.47
N TYR A 25 -10.09 -4.41 -13.20
CA TYR A 25 -9.01 -4.44 -12.20
C TYR A 25 -8.42 -5.84 -12.01
N MET A 26 -9.26 -6.89 -12.02
CA MET A 26 -8.77 -8.26 -11.97
C MET A 26 -7.93 -8.60 -13.20
N THR A 27 -8.39 -8.23 -14.40
CA THR A 27 -7.66 -8.43 -15.67
C THR A 27 -6.29 -7.79 -15.64
N LEU A 28 -6.18 -6.58 -15.08
CA LEU A 28 -4.89 -5.92 -14.87
C LEU A 28 -3.94 -6.79 -14.02
N VAL A 29 -4.43 -7.34 -12.91
CA VAL A 29 -3.65 -8.23 -12.03
C VAL A 29 -3.22 -9.50 -12.76
N PHE A 30 -4.14 -10.17 -13.44
CA PHE A 30 -3.82 -11.38 -14.20
C PHE A 30 -2.78 -11.11 -15.30
N LYS A 31 -2.88 -9.98 -16.02
CA LYS A 31 -1.89 -9.58 -17.03
C LYS A 31 -0.52 -9.32 -16.39
N CYS A 32 -0.48 -8.55 -15.30
CA CYS A 32 0.75 -8.29 -14.57
C CYS A 32 1.38 -9.61 -14.10
N GLN A 33 0.60 -10.48 -13.45
CA GLN A 33 1.07 -11.79 -12.98
C GLN A 33 1.58 -12.67 -14.11
N SER A 34 0.93 -12.67 -15.28
CA SER A 34 1.38 -13.42 -16.46
C SER A 34 2.76 -12.97 -16.93
N VAL A 35 2.99 -11.64 -16.97
CA VAL A 35 4.29 -11.05 -17.28
C VAL A 35 5.32 -11.43 -16.22
N ARG A 36 5.01 -11.23 -14.92
CA ARG A 36 5.90 -11.58 -13.80
C ARG A 36 6.34 -13.04 -13.87
N LEU A 37 5.42 -13.98 -14.10
CA LEU A 37 5.73 -15.41 -14.22
C LEU A 37 6.55 -15.75 -15.48
N LYS A 38 6.51 -14.91 -16.53
CA LYS A 38 7.25 -15.11 -17.77
C LYS A 38 8.66 -14.51 -17.70
N THR A 39 8.81 -13.35 -17.07
CA THR A 39 10.02 -12.52 -17.16
C THR A 39 10.72 -12.27 -15.84
N GLY A 40 10.08 -12.56 -14.70
CA GLY A 40 10.60 -12.24 -13.37
C GLY A 40 10.53 -10.75 -13.01
N LEU A 41 9.97 -9.90 -13.88
CA LEU A 41 9.90 -8.44 -13.63
C LEU A 41 9.07 -8.11 -12.39
N ARG A 42 9.44 -7.03 -11.69
CA ARG A 42 8.62 -6.46 -10.60
C ARG A 42 7.48 -5.64 -11.19
N LEU A 43 6.49 -5.32 -10.37
CA LEU A 43 5.34 -4.50 -10.79
C LEU A 43 5.78 -3.10 -11.26
N THR A 44 6.79 -2.51 -10.61
CA THR A 44 7.46 -1.26 -11.04
C THR A 44 8.03 -1.38 -12.44
N ASP A 45 8.74 -2.48 -12.72
CA ASP A 45 9.45 -2.66 -13.98
C ASP A 45 8.46 -2.92 -15.13
N ILE A 46 7.34 -3.61 -14.83
CA ILE A 46 6.22 -3.74 -15.77
C ILE A 46 5.63 -2.37 -16.11
N TYR A 47 5.39 -1.52 -15.10
CA TYR A 47 4.87 -0.18 -15.34
C TYR A 47 5.81 0.66 -16.22
N LYS A 48 7.10 0.70 -15.87
CA LYS A 48 8.11 1.46 -16.62
C LYS A 48 8.18 1.01 -18.08
N LYS A 49 8.16 -0.30 -18.30
CA LYS A 49 8.31 -0.89 -19.64
C LYS A 49 7.06 -0.79 -20.51
N GLU A 50 5.87 -1.05 -19.95
CA GLU A 50 4.65 -1.26 -20.73
C GLU A 50 3.66 -0.09 -20.68
N ILE A 51 3.76 0.77 -19.65
CA ILE A 51 2.74 1.80 -19.36
C ILE A 51 3.30 3.22 -19.42
N GLN A 52 4.44 3.49 -18.78
CA GLN A 52 4.97 4.85 -18.59
C GLN A 52 5.16 5.63 -19.91
N HIS A 53 5.58 4.94 -20.97
CA HIS A 53 5.84 5.54 -22.28
C HIS A 53 4.66 5.41 -23.26
N ASN A 54 3.51 4.90 -22.80
CA ASN A 54 2.36 4.67 -23.67
C ASN A 54 1.51 5.93 -23.82
N THR A 55 1.68 6.62 -24.95
CA THR A 55 0.98 7.88 -25.27
C THR A 55 -0.53 7.73 -25.39
N SER A 56 -1.06 6.53 -25.64
CA SER A 56 -2.50 6.30 -25.81
C SER A 56 -3.31 6.30 -24.50
N VAL A 57 -2.62 6.20 -23.35
CA VAL A 57 -3.24 5.98 -22.04
C VAL A 57 -3.30 7.26 -21.19
N GLY A 58 -2.72 8.37 -21.69
CA GLY A 58 -2.41 9.55 -20.87
C GLY A 58 -1.33 9.25 -19.83
N SER A 59 -0.80 10.26 -19.14
CA SER A 59 0.24 10.07 -18.12
C SER A 59 -0.36 9.46 -16.83
N ILE A 60 -0.62 8.15 -16.82
CA ILE A 60 -1.01 7.44 -15.59
C ILE A 60 0.22 7.31 -14.70
N SER A 61 0.12 7.75 -13.45
CA SER A 61 1.19 7.59 -12.46
C SER A 61 1.37 6.12 -12.04
N TYR A 62 2.58 5.75 -11.62
CA TYR A 62 2.83 4.42 -11.04
C TYR A 62 1.91 4.14 -9.86
N ARG A 63 1.63 5.16 -9.02
CA ARG A 63 0.75 5.05 -7.87
C ARG A 63 -0.65 4.61 -8.26
N SER A 64 -1.27 5.27 -9.25
CA SER A 64 -2.61 4.91 -9.72
C SER A 64 -2.63 3.49 -10.29
N PHE A 65 -1.61 3.12 -11.06
CA PHE A 65 -1.44 1.76 -11.57
C PHE A 65 -1.34 0.71 -10.44
N ALA A 66 -0.51 0.97 -9.44
CA ALA A 66 -0.32 0.09 -8.28
C ALA A 66 -1.58 0.00 -7.40
N GLU A 67 -2.33 1.10 -7.26
CA GLU A 67 -3.62 1.12 -6.56
C GLU A 67 -4.64 0.25 -7.29
N TRP A 68 -4.80 0.41 -8.61
CA TRP A 68 -5.71 -0.40 -9.42
C TRP A 68 -5.36 -1.89 -9.35
N HIS A 69 -4.07 -2.22 -9.40
CA HIS A 69 -3.59 -3.58 -9.21
C HIS A 69 -3.95 -4.14 -7.82
N SER A 70 -3.71 -3.36 -6.76
CA SER A 70 -4.06 -3.72 -5.37
C SER A 70 -5.58 -3.91 -5.21
N ILE A 71 -6.40 -3.05 -5.81
CA ILE A 71 -7.87 -3.19 -5.83
C ILE A 71 -8.29 -4.47 -6.56
N GLY A 72 -7.67 -4.78 -7.70
CA GLY A 72 -7.90 -6.03 -8.44
C GLY A 72 -7.60 -7.26 -7.59
N CYS A 73 -6.52 -7.24 -6.80
CA CYS A 73 -6.15 -8.33 -5.90
C CYS A 73 -7.23 -8.59 -4.85
N LYS A 74 -7.86 -7.54 -4.32
CA LYS A 74 -8.99 -7.66 -3.38
C LYS A 74 -10.18 -8.35 -4.04
N PHE A 75 -10.55 -7.97 -5.25
CA PHE A 75 -11.67 -8.60 -5.97
C PHE A 75 -11.37 -10.06 -6.35
N ILE A 76 -10.14 -10.38 -6.75
CA ILE A 76 -9.70 -11.77 -6.97
C ILE A 76 -9.83 -12.58 -5.69
N ALA A 77 -9.39 -12.07 -4.54
CA ALA A 77 -9.51 -12.79 -3.27
C ALA A 77 -10.97 -13.06 -2.91
N ILE A 78 -11.88 -12.10 -3.09
CA ILE A 78 -13.30 -12.32 -2.84
C ILE A 78 -13.90 -13.33 -3.83
N ALA A 79 -13.52 -13.28 -5.11
CA ALA A 79 -13.96 -14.26 -6.10
C ALA A 79 -13.44 -15.67 -5.79
N CYS A 80 -12.19 -15.80 -5.35
CA CYS A 80 -11.62 -17.03 -4.80
C CYS A 80 -12.42 -17.53 -3.59
N GLY A 81 -12.82 -16.62 -2.70
CA GLY A 81 -13.59 -16.91 -1.50
C GLY A 81 -14.99 -17.45 -1.78
N GLY A 82 -15.78 -16.70 -2.55
CA GLY A 82 -17.21 -16.92 -2.72
C GLY A 82 -17.69 -17.23 -4.14
N SER A 83 -16.81 -17.26 -5.14
CA SER A 83 -17.06 -17.27 -6.60
C SER A 83 -17.21 -15.89 -7.25
N ILE A 84 -17.12 -15.83 -8.57
CA ILE A 84 -17.35 -14.59 -9.35
C ILE A 84 -18.73 -13.97 -9.05
N TYR A 85 -19.71 -14.78 -8.68
CA TYR A 85 -21.05 -14.31 -8.32
C TYR A 85 -21.08 -13.50 -7.02
N SER A 86 -20.08 -13.66 -6.14
CA SER A 86 -19.92 -12.74 -5.01
C SER A 86 -19.62 -11.31 -5.45
N LEU A 87 -18.92 -11.13 -6.58
CA LEU A 87 -18.70 -9.79 -7.15
C LEU A 87 -20.00 -9.23 -7.76
N VAL A 88 -20.85 -10.07 -8.35
CA VAL A 88 -22.19 -9.65 -8.81
C VAL A 88 -23.04 -9.16 -7.63
N LEU A 89 -23.00 -9.83 -6.47
CA LEU A 89 -23.66 -9.36 -5.25
C LEU A 89 -23.08 -8.04 -4.76
N ILE A 90 -21.75 -7.91 -4.73
CA ILE A 90 -21.08 -6.67 -4.33
C ILE A 90 -21.50 -5.51 -5.23
N ALA A 91 -21.60 -5.72 -6.55
CA ALA A 91 -22.10 -4.72 -7.47
C ALA A 91 -23.58 -4.40 -7.21
N GLY A 92 -24.41 -5.44 -7.04
CA GLY A 92 -25.85 -5.31 -6.78
C GLY A 92 -26.18 -4.55 -5.48
N LEU A 93 -25.30 -4.64 -4.50
CA LEU A 93 -25.44 -3.98 -3.19
C LEU A 93 -24.68 -2.65 -3.10
N GLY A 94 -24.05 -2.18 -4.18
CA GLY A 94 -23.26 -0.93 -4.17
C GLY A 94 -22.01 -0.98 -3.29
N LEU A 95 -21.49 -2.18 -2.99
CA LEU A 95 -20.38 -2.40 -2.05
C LEU A 95 -18.99 -2.34 -2.69
N ARG A 96 -18.88 -2.07 -4.00
CA ARG A 96 -17.60 -2.03 -4.73
C ARG A 96 -16.58 -1.12 -4.06
N VAL A 97 -17.00 0.10 -3.70
CA VAL A 97 -16.12 1.10 -3.07
C VAL A 97 -15.69 0.65 -1.67
N ALA A 98 -16.59 0.03 -0.91
CA ALA A 98 -16.29 -0.49 0.43
C ALA A 98 -15.28 -1.65 0.39
N VAL A 99 -15.35 -2.52 -0.63
CA VAL A 99 -14.35 -3.58 -0.85
C VAL A 99 -13.03 -3.00 -1.33
N ALA A 100 -13.08 -2.05 -2.28
CA ALA A 100 -11.89 -1.37 -2.79
C ALA A 100 -11.12 -0.61 -1.69
N SER A 101 -11.83 -0.06 -0.69
CA SER A 101 -11.23 0.65 0.46
C SER A 101 -10.80 -0.26 1.62
N MET A 102 -10.97 -1.59 1.51
CA MET A 102 -10.45 -2.50 2.54
C MET A 102 -8.93 -2.33 2.68
N VAL A 103 -8.45 -2.14 3.91
CA VAL A 103 -7.03 -1.97 4.21
C VAL A 103 -6.47 -3.27 4.81
N GLY A 104 -5.25 -3.61 4.40
CA GLY A 104 -4.56 -4.82 4.83
C GLY A 104 -5.27 -6.11 4.44
N THR A 105 -5.22 -7.11 5.32
CA THR A 105 -5.62 -8.49 5.01
C THR A 105 -7.12 -8.76 5.15
N VAL A 106 -7.95 -7.71 5.31
CA VAL A 106 -9.40 -7.85 5.50
C VAL A 106 -10.07 -8.64 4.37
N HIS A 107 -9.68 -8.37 3.12
CA HIS A 107 -10.20 -9.07 1.94
C HIS A 107 -9.82 -10.57 1.92
N LEU A 108 -8.60 -10.92 2.37
CA LEU A 108 -8.15 -12.30 2.50
C LEU A 108 -8.89 -13.05 3.62
N ASN A 109 -9.10 -12.38 4.75
CA ASN A 109 -9.89 -12.95 5.86
C ASN A 109 -11.35 -13.17 5.43
N LEU A 110 -11.93 -12.23 4.69
CA LEU A 110 -13.26 -12.38 4.11
C LEU A 110 -13.31 -13.54 3.11
N ALA A 111 -12.29 -13.71 2.27
CA ALA A 111 -12.19 -14.84 1.35
C ALA A 111 -12.18 -16.19 2.08
N ASN A 112 -11.36 -16.32 3.13
CA ASN A 112 -11.30 -17.54 3.95
C ASN A 112 -12.62 -17.80 4.68
N MET A 113 -13.25 -16.74 5.20
CA MET A 113 -14.56 -16.83 5.84
C MET A 113 -15.65 -17.25 4.85
N LEU A 114 -15.61 -16.79 3.60
CA LEU A 114 -16.52 -17.25 2.54
C LEU A 114 -16.27 -18.73 2.21
N ARG A 115 -15.01 -19.18 2.11
CA ARG A 115 -14.70 -20.58 1.78
C ARG A 115 -15.12 -21.56 2.86
N SER A 116 -14.71 -21.30 4.09
CA SER A 116 -14.89 -22.23 5.21
C SER A 116 -15.05 -21.44 6.51
N PRO A 117 -16.23 -20.85 6.77
CA PRO A 117 -16.46 -20.07 7.97
C PRO A 117 -16.33 -20.95 9.23
N PRO A 118 -15.81 -20.40 10.35
CA PRO A 118 -15.69 -21.13 11.61
C PRO A 118 -17.01 -21.74 12.07
N GLN A 119 -16.95 -22.88 12.74
CA GLN A 119 -18.13 -23.49 13.36
C GLN A 119 -18.74 -22.53 14.39
N ASN A 120 -20.07 -22.53 14.50
CA ASN A 120 -20.83 -21.70 15.45
C ASN A 120 -20.60 -20.17 15.32
N SER A 121 -20.15 -19.68 14.16
CA SER A 121 -20.02 -18.24 13.90
C SER A 121 -21.29 -17.66 13.28
N PRO A 122 -21.73 -16.44 13.63
CA PRO A 122 -22.85 -15.77 12.97
C PRO A 122 -22.65 -15.62 11.46
N GLN A 123 -21.40 -15.46 11.03
CA GLN A 123 -21.02 -15.34 9.62
C GLN A 123 -21.28 -16.65 8.86
N ARG A 124 -21.12 -17.81 9.52
CA ARG A 124 -21.47 -19.10 8.92
C ARG A 124 -22.96 -19.18 8.59
N SER A 125 -23.83 -18.78 9.53
CA SER A 125 -25.28 -18.75 9.28
C SER A 125 -25.62 -17.83 8.13
N LEU A 126 -25.07 -16.61 8.11
CA LEU A 126 -25.27 -15.66 7.00
C LEU A 126 -24.87 -16.26 5.65
N ILE A 127 -23.73 -16.94 5.59
CA ILE A 127 -23.24 -17.55 4.35
C ILE A 127 -24.15 -18.70 3.93
N MET A 128 -24.49 -19.60 4.84
CA MET A 128 -25.27 -20.81 4.54
C MET A 128 -26.74 -20.51 4.19
N GLU A 129 -27.34 -19.53 4.84
CA GLU A 129 -28.77 -19.23 4.72
C GLU A 129 -29.05 -18.23 3.59
N TYR A 130 -28.13 -17.29 3.34
CA TYR A 130 -28.39 -16.18 2.42
C TYR A 130 -27.42 -16.15 1.24
N ILE A 131 -26.10 -16.14 1.48
CA ILE A 131 -25.12 -15.90 0.41
C ILE A 131 -25.03 -17.11 -0.54
N ALA A 132 -24.74 -18.30 -0.02
CA ALA A 132 -24.59 -19.50 -0.85
C ALA A 132 -25.89 -19.89 -1.58
N PRO A 133 -27.10 -19.82 -0.97
CA PRO A 133 -28.34 -20.06 -1.70
C PRO A 133 -28.60 -19.01 -2.80
N THR A 134 -28.26 -17.75 -2.55
CA THR A 134 -28.43 -16.70 -3.58
C THR A 134 -27.46 -16.90 -4.74
N ILE A 135 -26.21 -17.26 -4.47
CA ILE A 135 -25.24 -17.63 -5.51
C ILE A 135 -25.69 -18.86 -6.28
N ALA A 136 -26.23 -19.87 -5.60
CA ALA A 136 -26.78 -21.05 -6.27
C ALA A 136 -27.90 -20.69 -7.26
N ARG A 137 -28.80 -19.76 -6.89
CA ARG A 137 -29.84 -19.26 -7.79
C ARG A 137 -29.26 -18.47 -8.97
N MET A 138 -28.31 -17.58 -8.73
CA MET A 138 -27.68 -16.81 -9.81
C MET A 138 -26.93 -17.71 -10.80
N ARG A 139 -26.26 -18.76 -10.33
CA ARG A 139 -25.61 -19.77 -11.19
C ARG A 139 -26.60 -20.41 -12.17
N LEU A 140 -27.84 -20.66 -11.73
CA LEU A 140 -28.89 -21.26 -12.55
C LEU A 140 -29.53 -20.25 -13.51
N MET A 141 -29.77 -19.01 -13.06
CA MET A 141 -30.44 -17.99 -13.87
C MET A 141 -29.50 -17.32 -14.87
N HIS A 142 -28.22 -17.22 -14.52
CA HIS A 142 -27.22 -16.40 -15.19
C HIS A 142 -25.87 -17.14 -15.21
N PRO A 143 -25.73 -18.22 -16.00
CA PRO A 143 -24.45 -18.91 -16.13
C PRO A 143 -23.39 -17.98 -16.75
N ILE A 144 -22.26 -17.84 -16.03
CA ILE A 144 -21.12 -17.01 -16.44
C ILE A 144 -19.96 -17.96 -16.71
N ALA A 145 -19.16 -17.65 -17.73
CA ALA A 145 -17.90 -18.33 -18.01
C ALA A 145 -16.75 -17.32 -18.08
N LEU A 146 -15.53 -17.73 -17.72
CA LEU A 146 -14.39 -16.83 -17.66
C LEU A 146 -13.96 -16.32 -19.04
N ASP A 147 -14.18 -17.09 -20.10
CA ASP A 147 -13.87 -16.71 -21.49
C ASP A 147 -14.66 -15.50 -21.97
N THR A 148 -15.79 -15.20 -21.31
CA THR A 148 -16.56 -13.97 -21.58
C THR A 148 -16.00 -12.75 -20.85
N MET A 149 -15.03 -12.90 -19.93
CA MET A 149 -14.44 -11.82 -19.12
C MET A 149 -12.93 -11.65 -19.35
N PHE A 150 -12.23 -12.75 -19.65
CA PHE A 150 -10.78 -12.81 -19.78
C PHE A 150 -10.41 -13.38 -21.15
N SER A 151 -9.32 -12.89 -21.74
CA SER A 151 -8.86 -13.42 -23.03
C SER A 151 -8.48 -14.90 -22.92
N PRO A 152 -8.71 -15.74 -23.96
CA PRO A 152 -8.35 -17.16 -23.94
C PRO A 152 -6.88 -17.42 -23.60
N ALA A 153 -5.96 -16.55 -24.05
CA ALA A 153 -4.53 -16.67 -23.74
C ALA A 153 -4.24 -16.54 -22.23
N LEU A 154 -5.00 -15.70 -21.53
CA LEU A 154 -4.91 -15.53 -20.09
C LEU A 154 -5.44 -16.77 -19.37
N ILE A 155 -6.59 -17.29 -19.80
CA ILE A 155 -7.22 -18.47 -19.20
C ILE A 155 -6.32 -19.70 -19.34
N ALA A 156 -5.75 -19.92 -20.53
CA ALA A 156 -4.81 -21.01 -20.78
C ALA A 156 -3.50 -20.89 -19.99
N ARG A 157 -3.14 -19.68 -19.51
CA ARG A 157 -1.95 -19.45 -18.69
C ARG A 157 -2.15 -19.87 -17.24
N PHE A 158 -3.36 -19.71 -16.72
CA PHE A 158 -3.69 -19.94 -15.30
C PHE A 158 -4.56 -21.19 -15.07
N THR A 159 -5.00 -21.87 -16.13
CA THR A 159 -5.75 -23.13 -16.05
C THR A 159 -5.26 -24.14 -17.09
N VAL A 160 -5.72 -25.39 -16.97
CA VAL A 160 -5.47 -26.47 -17.95
C VAL A 160 -6.46 -26.43 -19.12
N SER A 161 -7.55 -25.65 -19.01
CA SER A 161 -8.63 -25.58 -20.01
C SER A 161 -8.61 -24.26 -20.78
N LYS A 162 -9.18 -24.25 -22.00
CA LYS A 162 -9.36 -23.02 -22.79
C LYS A 162 -10.58 -22.20 -22.37
N SER A 163 -11.50 -22.81 -21.62
CA SER A 163 -12.70 -22.17 -21.07
C SER A 163 -12.94 -22.70 -19.66
N VAL A 164 -13.40 -21.83 -18.77
CA VAL A 164 -13.70 -22.15 -17.37
C VAL A 164 -15.12 -21.73 -17.09
N ASP A 165 -15.95 -22.71 -16.76
CA ASP A 165 -17.33 -22.49 -16.35
C ASP A 165 -17.35 -21.99 -14.89
N CYS A 166 -17.79 -20.76 -14.65
CA CYS A 166 -17.86 -20.22 -13.30
C CYS A 166 -18.98 -20.83 -12.46
N THR A 167 -19.88 -21.61 -13.07
CA THR A 167 -20.83 -22.41 -12.33
C THR A 167 -20.14 -23.62 -11.68
N ASP A 168 -19.04 -24.15 -12.24
CA ASP A 168 -18.19 -25.10 -11.54
C ASP A 168 -17.25 -24.36 -10.57
N LEU A 169 -17.63 -24.38 -9.30
CA LEU A 169 -16.84 -23.75 -8.25
C LEU A 169 -15.42 -24.33 -8.14
N SER A 170 -15.22 -25.61 -8.47
CA SER A 170 -13.89 -26.23 -8.39
C SER A 170 -12.99 -25.70 -9.50
N ALA A 171 -13.51 -25.60 -10.74
CA ALA A 171 -12.78 -25.02 -11.86
C ALA A 171 -12.49 -23.53 -11.64
N SER A 172 -13.47 -22.80 -11.10
CA SER A 172 -13.29 -21.39 -10.72
C SER A 172 -12.25 -21.22 -9.60
N ASP A 173 -12.24 -22.10 -8.60
CA ASP A 173 -11.25 -22.09 -7.52
C ASP A 173 -9.83 -22.29 -8.07
N CYS A 174 -9.63 -23.24 -8.99
CA CYS A 174 -8.32 -23.45 -9.63
C CYS A 174 -7.80 -22.19 -10.34
N PHE A 175 -8.66 -21.45 -11.05
CA PHE A 175 -8.25 -20.23 -11.74
C PHE A 175 -7.87 -19.10 -10.78
N PHE A 176 -8.69 -18.83 -9.76
CA PHE A 176 -8.41 -17.72 -8.83
C PHE A 176 -7.30 -18.05 -7.84
N ASP A 177 -7.13 -19.32 -7.45
CA ASP A 177 -6.05 -19.77 -6.54
C ASP A 177 -4.67 -19.72 -7.22
N ALA A 178 -4.62 -19.66 -8.56
CA ALA A 178 -3.37 -19.52 -9.31
C ALA A 178 -2.71 -18.13 -9.14
N ILE A 179 -3.44 -17.14 -8.62
CA ILE A 179 -2.90 -15.79 -8.40
C ILE A 179 -2.16 -15.71 -7.07
N ILE A 180 -0.90 -15.30 -7.14
CA ILE A 180 -0.05 -15.09 -5.96
C ILE A 180 -0.51 -13.80 -5.26
N GLN A 181 -0.93 -13.95 -4.01
CA GLN A 181 -1.47 -12.87 -3.16
C GLN A 181 -0.52 -12.49 -2.01
N ASN A 182 0.75 -12.88 -2.04
CA ASN A 182 1.72 -12.67 -0.93
C ASN A 182 1.17 -13.09 0.46
N ALA A 183 0.36 -14.13 0.49
CA ALA A 183 -0.30 -14.63 1.69
C ALA A 183 -0.36 -16.17 1.63
N PHE A 184 -0.83 -16.79 2.70
CA PHE A 184 -1.08 -18.22 2.68
C PHE A 184 -2.14 -18.58 1.64
N VAL A 185 -2.02 -19.79 1.11
CA VAL A 185 -3.04 -20.38 0.24
C VAL A 185 -4.39 -20.31 0.95
N PRO A 186 -5.46 -19.86 0.25
CA PRO A 186 -6.80 -19.81 0.82
C PRO A 186 -7.24 -21.18 1.36
N LEU A 187 -8.14 -21.17 2.34
CA LEU A 187 -8.70 -22.42 2.89
C LEU A 187 -9.34 -23.26 1.79
N ARG A 188 -9.52 -24.56 2.03
CA ARG A 188 -10.36 -25.37 1.15
C ARG A 188 -11.82 -24.96 1.31
N ARG A 189 -12.56 -24.91 0.20
CA ARG A 189 -14.00 -24.63 0.22
C ARG A 189 -14.76 -25.72 0.97
N SER A 190 -15.56 -25.32 1.95
CA SER A 190 -16.40 -26.25 2.71
C SER A 190 -17.56 -26.74 1.86
N ARG A 191 -17.53 -28.03 1.49
CA ARG A 191 -18.60 -28.66 0.70
C ARG A 191 -19.96 -28.59 1.38
N HIS A 192 -19.98 -28.65 2.72
CA HIS A 192 -21.20 -28.56 3.49
C HIS A 192 -21.85 -27.17 3.41
N VAL A 193 -21.04 -26.11 3.56
CA VAL A 193 -21.51 -24.72 3.49
C VAL A 193 -21.99 -24.38 2.09
N TRP A 194 -21.24 -24.82 1.07
CA TRP A 194 -21.52 -24.52 -0.34
C TRP A 194 -22.38 -25.57 -1.05
N ARG A 195 -23.04 -26.48 -0.31
CA ARG A 195 -23.81 -27.61 -0.89
C ARG A 195 -24.83 -27.20 -1.94
N SER A 196 -25.46 -26.03 -1.78
CA SER A 196 -26.43 -25.48 -2.75
C SER A 196 -25.79 -25.17 -4.10
N CYS A 197 -24.50 -24.85 -4.11
CA CYS A 197 -23.73 -24.48 -5.29
C CYS A 197 -22.95 -25.65 -5.91
N ILE A 198 -23.04 -26.86 -5.36
CA ILE A 198 -22.37 -28.05 -5.93
C ILE A 198 -23.24 -28.72 -7.00
N LYS A 199 -24.54 -28.41 -7.01
CA LYS A 199 -25.45 -28.94 -8.04
C LYS A 199 -24.98 -28.48 -9.43
N PRO A 200 -24.91 -29.41 -10.42
CA PRO A 200 -24.62 -29.06 -11.81
C PRO A 200 -25.63 -28.04 -12.33
N VAL A 201 -25.16 -27.11 -13.15
CA VAL A 201 -26.02 -26.23 -13.94
C VAL A 201 -26.18 -26.86 -15.33
N PRO A 202 -27.39 -26.93 -15.90
CA PRO A 202 -27.59 -27.47 -17.25
C PRO A 202 -26.72 -26.74 -18.28
N SER A 203 -26.05 -27.51 -19.13
CA SER A 203 -25.13 -27.03 -20.18
C SER A 203 -25.81 -26.24 -21.30
N ASP A 204 -27.12 -26.40 -21.45
CA ASP A 204 -27.88 -25.90 -22.60
C ASP A 204 -28.37 -24.45 -22.42
N LEU A 205 -27.98 -23.79 -21.34
CA LEU A 205 -28.32 -22.39 -21.08
C LEU A 205 -27.34 -21.45 -21.79
N ASP A 206 -27.87 -20.47 -22.52
CA ASP A 206 -27.08 -19.41 -23.13
C ASP A 206 -26.25 -18.67 -22.08
N ARG A 207 -24.93 -18.69 -22.28
CA ARG A 207 -23.97 -18.04 -21.38
C ARG A 207 -23.97 -16.54 -21.59
N ILE A 208 -23.85 -15.79 -20.49
CA ILE A 208 -23.77 -14.33 -20.57
C ILE A 208 -22.41 -13.90 -21.13
N GLN A 209 -22.44 -13.25 -22.30
CA GLN A 209 -21.28 -12.65 -22.95
C GLN A 209 -20.92 -11.31 -22.27
N VAL A 210 -20.09 -11.35 -21.23
CA VAL A 210 -19.69 -10.13 -20.49
C VAL A 210 -18.90 -9.15 -21.37
N GLN A 211 -18.12 -9.64 -22.34
CA GLN A 211 -17.36 -8.83 -23.31
C GLN A 211 -18.25 -8.08 -24.33
N ALA A 212 -19.39 -8.64 -24.73
CA ALA A 212 -20.34 -7.97 -25.64
C ALA A 212 -20.97 -6.71 -25.02
N LEU A 213 -20.81 -6.52 -23.70
CA LEU A 213 -21.27 -5.35 -22.95
C LEU A 213 -20.21 -4.23 -22.88
N SER A 214 -18.97 -4.46 -23.35
CA SER A 214 -17.82 -3.57 -23.12
C SER A 214 -17.58 -2.51 -24.19
N HIS A 215 -18.13 -2.67 -25.40
CA HIS A 215 -17.64 -1.92 -26.56
C HIS A 215 -18.37 -0.60 -26.87
N GLU A 216 -19.63 -0.42 -26.48
CA GLU A 216 -20.40 0.78 -26.85
C GLU A 216 -20.62 1.81 -25.72
N GLU A 217 -20.55 1.43 -24.45
CA GLU A 217 -20.93 2.35 -23.34
C GLU A 217 -19.76 3.18 -22.76
N PHE A 218 -18.50 2.90 -23.12
CA PHE A 218 -17.32 3.58 -22.54
C PHE A 218 -16.66 4.64 -23.43
N TYR A 219 -17.03 4.73 -24.71
CA TYR A 219 -16.44 5.68 -25.66
C TYR A 219 -17.47 6.70 -26.16
N SER A 220 -18.05 7.48 -25.25
CA SER A 220 -18.76 8.71 -25.62
C SER A 220 -18.65 9.78 -24.54
N SER A 221 -17.44 10.27 -24.29
CA SER A 221 -17.25 11.67 -23.86
C SER A 221 -15.78 12.06 -24.02
N SER A 222 -15.41 12.48 -25.23
CA SER A 222 -14.29 13.42 -25.39
C SER A 222 -14.75 14.76 -24.80
N ARG A 223 -14.50 14.97 -23.50
CA ARG A 223 -14.47 16.34 -22.97
C ARG A 223 -13.16 16.97 -23.46
N PRO A 224 -13.20 18.13 -24.12
CA PRO A 224 -11.98 18.91 -24.30
C PRO A 224 -11.48 19.28 -22.90
N TYR A 225 -10.28 18.82 -22.59
CA TYR A 225 -9.56 19.27 -21.42
C TYR A 225 -9.30 20.76 -21.57
N SER A 226 -9.83 21.57 -20.66
CA SER A 226 -9.40 22.95 -20.48
C SER A 226 -8.09 22.92 -19.70
N PRO A 227 -6.96 23.36 -20.27
CA PRO A 227 -5.75 23.53 -19.50
C PRO A 227 -5.87 24.81 -18.70
N LEU A 228 -5.75 24.71 -17.37
CA LEU A 228 -5.31 25.82 -16.54
C LEU A 228 -4.40 25.25 -15.46
N LEU A 229 -3.09 25.40 -15.67
CA LEU A 229 -2.30 26.41 -14.98
C LEU A 229 -0.96 26.54 -15.71
N SER A 230 -0.51 27.78 -15.80
CA SER A 230 0.71 28.30 -16.41
C SER A 230 1.93 27.39 -16.29
N ASP A 231 2.83 27.52 -17.27
CA ASP A 231 4.24 27.22 -17.13
C ASP A 231 4.73 27.82 -15.80
N VAL A 232 4.76 27.00 -14.76
CA VAL A 232 5.56 27.30 -13.58
C VAL A 232 6.97 27.16 -14.11
N GLU A 233 7.72 28.26 -14.09
CA GLU A 233 9.17 28.21 -14.28
C GLU A 233 9.67 27.09 -13.36
N ASP A 234 10.06 25.95 -13.93
CA ASP A 234 10.75 24.90 -13.20
C ASP A 234 12.07 25.54 -12.79
N ASP A 235 12.10 26.16 -11.61
CA ASP A 235 13.32 26.58 -10.96
C ASP A 235 14.27 25.38 -11.03
N GLU A 236 15.43 25.54 -11.66
CA GLU A 236 16.42 24.45 -11.76
C GLU A 236 16.79 24.00 -10.34
N ILE A 237 16.24 22.86 -9.92
CA ILE A 237 16.55 22.26 -8.62
C ILE A 237 17.92 21.62 -8.74
N GLU A 238 18.95 22.27 -8.20
CA GLU A 238 20.29 21.69 -8.18
C GLU A 238 20.41 20.59 -7.10
N HIS A 239 21.06 19.49 -7.49
CA HIS A 239 21.39 18.35 -6.64
C HIS A 239 22.88 18.38 -6.26
N ILE A 240 23.13 18.66 -4.98
CA ILE A 240 24.46 18.86 -4.41
C ILE A 240 24.88 17.59 -3.68
N VAL A 241 25.93 16.93 -4.17
CA VAL A 241 26.53 15.75 -3.52
C VAL A 241 27.83 16.14 -2.81
N ILE A 242 27.93 15.82 -1.52
CA ILE A 242 29.14 15.99 -0.71
C ILE A 242 29.59 14.64 -0.17
N LYS A 243 30.77 14.19 -0.62
CA LYS A 243 31.44 13.02 -0.05
C LYS A 243 32.17 13.40 1.23
N THR A 244 31.98 12.61 2.28
CA THR A 244 32.66 12.77 3.56
C THR A 244 33.70 11.67 3.75
N SER A 245 34.62 11.86 4.69
CA SER A 245 35.57 10.82 5.10
C SER A 245 35.10 10.01 6.30
N TYR A 246 33.80 10.03 6.62
CA TYR A 246 33.21 9.22 7.68
C TYR A 246 33.06 7.77 7.24
N ASP A 247 33.50 6.83 8.08
CA ASP A 247 33.45 5.39 7.81
C ASP A 247 32.44 4.75 8.77
N PRO A 248 31.22 4.37 8.31
CA PRO A 248 30.19 3.81 9.16
C PRO A 248 30.58 2.44 9.75
N LEU A 249 31.58 1.76 9.18
CA LEU A 249 32.01 0.43 9.60
C LEU A 249 33.07 0.46 10.72
N LYS A 250 33.55 1.64 11.12
CA LYS A 250 34.47 1.77 12.25
C LYS A 250 33.79 1.37 13.56
N PRO A 251 34.46 0.58 14.44
CA PRO A 251 33.90 0.16 15.72
C PRO A 251 33.42 1.32 16.61
N GLU A 252 34.08 2.48 16.54
CA GLU A 252 33.70 3.69 17.28
C GLU A 252 32.38 4.29 16.81
N ASN A 253 32.06 4.14 15.52
CA ASN A 253 30.87 4.68 14.88
C ASN A 253 29.67 3.74 14.98
N GLN A 254 29.90 2.45 15.22
CA GLN A 254 28.84 1.44 15.43
C GLN A 254 28.27 1.41 16.85
N ARG A 255 28.90 2.12 17.80
CA ARG A 255 28.47 2.15 19.21
C ARG A 255 27.35 3.14 19.42
N LEU A 256 26.24 2.67 19.99
CA LEU A 256 25.20 3.54 20.52
C LEU A 256 25.75 4.27 21.76
N LYS A 257 25.87 5.60 21.67
CA LYS A 257 26.34 6.45 22.77
C LYS A 257 25.27 6.79 23.78
N ALA A 258 24.00 6.75 23.36
CA ALA A 258 22.87 7.11 24.20
C ALA A 258 22.77 6.14 25.40
N PRO A 259 22.68 6.64 26.65
CA PRO A 259 22.43 5.77 27.80
C PRO A 259 21.10 5.02 27.66
N GLN A 260 21.08 3.76 28.11
CA GLN A 260 19.85 2.95 28.14
C GLN A 260 18.92 3.37 29.29
N ASN A 261 19.48 3.85 30.41
CA ASN A 261 18.69 4.36 31.52
C ASN A 261 17.98 5.66 31.11
N LYS A 262 16.66 5.73 31.35
CA LYS A 262 15.82 6.86 30.93
C LYS A 262 16.24 8.20 31.54
N ALA A 263 16.68 8.22 32.81
CA ALA A 263 17.09 9.44 33.48
C ALA A 263 18.43 9.94 32.94
N ASP A 264 19.41 9.04 32.81
CA ASP A 264 20.72 9.36 32.24
C ASP A 264 20.60 9.80 30.78
N ASN A 265 19.71 9.16 30.02
CA ASN A 265 19.41 9.55 28.64
C ASN A 265 18.83 10.96 28.55
N ASN A 266 18.00 11.39 29.50
CA ASN A 266 17.50 12.77 29.52
C ASN A 266 18.64 13.78 29.71
N ILE A 267 19.52 13.51 30.67
CA ILE A 267 20.67 14.37 30.97
C ILE A 267 21.61 14.42 29.75
N TRP A 268 21.90 13.25 29.18
CA TRP A 268 22.71 13.13 27.97
C TRP A 268 22.08 13.86 26.78
N SER A 269 20.78 13.66 26.53
CA SER A 269 20.04 14.36 25.47
C SER A 269 20.12 15.89 25.61
N ALA A 270 19.95 16.41 26.83
CA ALA A 270 20.06 17.85 27.08
C ALA A 270 21.47 18.37 26.78
N LYS A 271 22.50 17.60 27.15
CA LYS A 271 23.90 17.90 26.85
C LYS A 271 24.18 17.90 25.34
N GLU A 272 23.70 16.90 24.61
CA GLU A 272 23.87 16.83 23.16
C GLU A 272 23.14 17.97 22.43
N ARG A 273 21.95 18.37 22.89
CA ARG A 273 21.25 19.56 22.35
C ARG A 273 22.07 20.82 22.53
N SER A 274 22.60 21.07 23.73
CA SER A 274 23.44 22.23 24.00
C SER A 274 24.70 22.24 23.11
N ARG A 275 25.33 21.08 22.93
CA ARG A 275 26.47 20.91 22.00
C ARG A 275 26.09 21.19 20.54
N ALA A 276 24.91 20.73 20.10
CA ALA A 276 24.41 20.97 18.76
C ALA A 276 24.08 22.46 18.51
N GLU A 277 23.49 23.14 19.49
CA GLU A 277 23.20 24.58 19.44
C GLU A 277 24.47 25.43 19.35
N ALA A 278 25.49 25.07 20.15
CA ALA A 278 26.83 25.66 20.15
C ALA A 278 27.69 25.22 18.95
N GLY A 279 27.21 24.28 18.14
CA GLY A 279 27.89 23.77 16.96
C GLY A 279 28.22 24.87 15.96
N GLU A 280 29.33 24.71 15.24
CA GLU A 280 29.84 25.74 14.35
C GLU A 280 28.85 25.95 13.17
N ARG A 281 28.36 27.17 13.02
CA ARG A 281 27.40 27.52 11.96
C ARG A 281 28.09 27.59 10.60
N VAL A 282 27.53 26.89 9.63
CA VAL A 282 27.97 26.93 8.23
C VAL A 282 27.29 28.09 7.50
N ARG A 283 28.00 28.74 6.56
CA ARG A 283 27.53 29.93 5.83
C ARG A 283 27.34 29.71 4.32
N SER A 284 27.93 28.66 3.75
CA SER A 284 27.84 28.30 2.32
C SER A 284 28.08 26.80 2.11
N ILE A 285 27.78 26.30 0.91
CA ILE A 285 28.02 24.91 0.51
C ILE A 285 29.52 24.58 0.48
N GLU A 286 30.36 25.49 -0.02
CA GLU A 286 31.82 25.35 0.00
C GLU A 286 32.33 25.28 1.44
N GLY A 287 31.79 26.15 2.30
CA GLY A 287 32.07 26.13 3.74
C GLY A 287 31.65 24.81 4.39
N LEU A 288 30.52 24.22 3.96
CA LEU A 288 30.06 22.92 4.43
C LEU A 288 31.05 21.83 4.02
N LYS A 289 31.45 21.77 2.74
CA LYS A 289 32.42 20.81 2.20
C LYS A 289 33.74 20.87 2.98
N MET A 290 34.29 22.07 3.17
CA MET A 290 35.53 22.28 3.91
C MET A 290 35.42 21.84 5.38
N LYS A 291 34.31 22.16 6.04
CA LYS A 291 34.10 21.81 7.45
C LYS A 291 33.88 20.31 7.65
N LEU A 292 33.11 19.66 6.78
CA LEU A 292 32.94 18.20 6.80
C LEU A 292 34.26 17.46 6.57
N ALA A 293 35.09 17.94 5.63
CA ALA A 293 36.42 17.36 5.39
C ALA A 293 37.35 17.47 6.62
N LYS A 294 37.20 18.54 7.41
CA LYS A 294 37.96 18.75 8.66
C LYS A 294 37.32 18.05 9.87
N LEU A 295 36.02 17.77 9.85
CA LEU A 295 35.29 17.19 10.98
C LEU A 295 35.74 15.76 11.29
N TYR A 296 36.13 15.01 10.25
CA TYR A 296 36.53 13.62 10.37
C TYR A 296 38.05 13.44 10.19
N HIS A 297 38.62 12.44 10.86
CA HIS A 297 39.99 11.98 10.69
C HIS A 297 40.00 10.45 10.78
N LYS A 298 40.59 9.79 9.77
CA LYS A 298 40.65 8.31 9.68
C LYS A 298 39.29 7.61 9.84
N GLY A 299 38.20 8.17 9.29
CA GLY A 299 36.87 7.55 9.37
C GLY A 299 35.99 7.99 10.54
N ILE A 300 36.56 8.65 11.55
CA ILE A 300 35.85 8.99 12.80
C ILE A 300 35.84 10.50 13.03
N LYS A 301 34.87 11.01 13.81
CA LYS A 301 34.88 12.44 14.20
C LYS A 301 36.16 12.76 14.99
N ARG A 302 36.85 13.84 14.62
CA ARG A 302 38.04 14.34 15.35
C ARG A 302 37.73 14.62 16.81
N THR A 303 36.61 15.29 17.03
CA THR A 303 36.08 15.59 18.35
C THR A 303 34.70 14.96 18.44
N GLN A 304 34.53 14.02 19.38
CA GLN A 304 33.30 13.23 19.49
C GLN A 304 32.06 14.07 19.77
N ASP A 305 32.25 15.23 20.40
CA ASP A 305 31.20 16.18 20.78
C ASP A 305 30.99 17.30 19.75
N ALA A 306 31.70 17.26 18.62
CA ALA A 306 31.58 18.31 17.60
C ALA A 306 30.30 18.15 16.77
N TYR A 307 29.63 19.30 16.60
CA TYR A 307 28.47 19.48 15.75
C TYR A 307 28.71 20.59 14.74
N LEU A 308 28.10 20.44 13.56
CA LEU A 308 28.00 21.49 12.56
C LEU A 308 26.53 21.86 12.42
N ARG A 309 26.25 23.17 12.43
CA ARG A 309 24.90 23.69 12.16
C ARG A 309 24.79 24.07 10.69
N ILE A 310 23.89 23.41 9.99
CA ILE A 310 23.60 23.62 8.57
C ILE A 310 22.28 24.39 8.46
N PRO A 311 22.28 25.71 8.24
CA PRO A 311 21.05 26.47 8.10
C PRO A 311 20.33 26.13 6.78
N MET A 312 19.01 25.94 6.79
CA MET A 312 18.25 25.60 5.58
C MET A 312 18.41 26.61 4.42
N HIS A 313 18.65 27.89 4.72
CA HIS A 313 18.83 28.91 3.67
C HIS A 313 20.14 28.76 2.86
N ILE A 314 21.10 27.92 3.29
CA ILE A 314 22.32 27.66 2.50
C ILE A 314 22.08 26.59 1.42
N ILE A 315 20.91 25.94 1.44
CA ILE A 315 20.44 24.95 0.47
C ILE A 315 19.07 25.37 -0.09
N PRO A 316 18.85 26.63 -0.53
CA PRO A 316 17.50 27.13 -0.80
C PRO A 316 16.92 26.51 -2.09
N ASN A 317 15.85 25.72 -2.00
CA ASN A 317 15.29 25.01 -3.15
C ASN A 317 16.22 23.96 -3.78
N HIS A 318 17.11 23.34 -2.99
CA HIS A 318 18.06 22.33 -3.47
C HIS A 318 17.85 20.96 -2.81
N HIS A 319 18.53 19.96 -3.36
CA HIS A 319 18.74 18.66 -2.74
C HIS A 319 20.20 18.55 -2.27
N LEU A 320 20.40 18.27 -0.98
CA LEU A 320 21.72 18.03 -0.40
C LEU A 320 21.85 16.56 -0.02
N GLU A 321 22.84 15.91 -0.61
CA GLU A 321 23.18 14.52 -0.36
C GLU A 321 24.57 14.40 0.25
N LEU A 322 24.64 13.81 1.45
CA LEU A 322 25.88 13.49 2.12
C LEU A 322 26.17 12.00 1.95
N ARG A 323 27.39 11.68 1.52
CA ARG A 323 27.85 10.30 1.31
C ARG A 323 28.97 9.95 2.29
N ASN A 324 28.94 8.72 2.79
CA ASN A 324 30.01 8.14 3.59
C ASN A 324 31.26 7.88 2.73
N ALA A 325 32.38 7.51 3.37
CA ALA A 325 33.64 7.22 2.68
C ALA A 325 33.53 6.01 1.73
N ASP A 326 32.64 5.07 2.04
CA ASP A 326 32.34 3.88 1.22
C ASP A 326 31.30 4.16 0.11
N GLY A 327 30.78 5.39 0.00
CA GLY A 327 29.74 5.76 -0.97
C GLY A 327 28.31 5.48 -0.53
N SER A 328 28.08 4.88 0.64
CA SER A 328 26.72 4.73 1.16
C SER A 328 26.12 6.08 1.58
N LEU A 329 24.79 6.18 1.55
CA LEU A 329 24.07 7.38 1.96
C LEU A 329 24.30 7.66 3.46
N MET A 330 24.74 8.89 3.78
CA MET A 330 24.80 9.38 5.16
C MET A 330 23.52 10.13 5.54
N ALA A 331 23.13 11.08 4.70
CA ALA A 331 21.96 11.92 4.90
C ALA A 331 21.50 12.53 3.58
N PHE A 332 20.19 12.71 3.44
CA PHE A 332 19.59 13.43 2.33
C PHE A 332 18.65 14.51 2.89
N VAL A 333 18.81 15.75 2.45
CA VAL A 333 18.00 16.89 2.89
C VAL A 333 17.49 17.61 1.65
N SER A 334 16.17 17.79 1.57
CA SER A 334 15.54 18.54 0.49
C SER A 334 14.75 19.71 1.06
N THR A 335 14.95 20.89 0.48
CA THR A 335 14.11 22.07 0.73
C THR A 335 13.26 22.43 -0.48
N ALA A 336 13.34 21.64 -1.55
CA ALA A 336 12.70 21.90 -2.84
C ALA A 336 11.25 21.39 -2.91
N LEU A 337 10.57 21.32 -1.76
CA LEU A 337 9.14 20.98 -1.73
C LEU A 337 8.36 22.10 -2.41
N PRO A 338 7.57 21.83 -3.47
CA PRO A 338 6.81 22.86 -4.18
C PRO A 338 5.94 23.70 -3.26
N ALA A 339 5.86 25.00 -3.53
CA ALA A 339 5.21 25.97 -2.65
C ALA A 339 3.72 25.66 -2.42
N HIS A 340 3.02 25.17 -3.44
CA HIS A 340 1.59 24.81 -3.33
C HIS A 340 1.36 23.54 -2.49
N ILE A 341 2.28 22.58 -2.52
CA ILE A 341 2.21 21.42 -1.60
C ILE A 341 2.53 21.89 -0.18
N ARG A 342 3.54 22.74 -0.02
CA ARG A 342 3.97 23.25 1.30
C ARG A 342 2.89 24.06 2.00
N SER A 343 2.17 24.92 1.27
CA SER A 343 1.14 25.79 1.84
C SER A 343 -0.11 25.04 2.31
N THR A 344 -0.30 23.80 1.88
CA THR A 344 -1.49 22.99 2.23
C THR A 344 -1.24 22.00 3.37
N LEU A 345 0.01 21.80 3.81
CA LEU A 345 0.36 20.78 4.82
C LEU A 345 -0.45 20.93 6.12
N GLU A 346 -0.44 22.12 6.72
CA GLU A 346 -1.10 22.37 7.99
C GLU A 346 -2.62 22.19 7.89
N VAL A 347 -3.25 22.84 6.90
CA VAL A 347 -4.69 22.77 6.67
C VAL A 347 -5.13 21.32 6.41
N ASN A 348 -4.36 20.55 5.63
CA ASN A 348 -4.64 19.15 5.37
C ASN A 348 -4.51 18.28 6.63
N LEU A 349 -3.56 18.58 7.52
CA LEU A 349 -3.44 17.87 8.80
C LEU A 349 -4.65 18.12 9.70
N LEU A 350 -5.02 19.40 9.88
CA LEU A 350 -6.15 19.79 10.73
C LEU A 350 -7.47 19.23 10.18
N ALA A 351 -7.66 19.27 8.85
CA ALA A 351 -8.83 18.69 8.19
C ALA A 351 -8.90 17.16 8.36
N ALA A 352 -7.75 16.47 8.29
CA ALA A 352 -7.71 15.02 8.47
C ALA A 352 -8.01 14.57 9.90
N LEU A 353 -7.62 15.37 10.88
CA LEU A 353 -7.75 15.07 12.31
C LEU A 353 -9.03 15.64 12.93
N GLU A 354 -9.78 16.46 12.19
CA GLU A 354 -11.04 17.09 12.62
C GLU A 354 -10.89 17.86 13.95
N SER A 355 -9.72 18.47 14.17
CA SER A 355 -9.37 19.13 15.42
C SER A 355 -8.57 20.43 15.13
N PRO A 356 -9.23 21.61 15.12
CA PRO A 356 -8.60 22.87 14.73
C PRO A 356 -7.57 23.36 15.76
N ASP A 357 -7.74 23.04 17.04
CA ASP A 357 -6.84 23.49 18.13
C ASP A 357 -5.79 22.43 18.50
N LEU A 358 -5.51 21.49 17.60
CA LEU A 358 -4.65 20.34 17.88
C LEU A 358 -3.17 20.71 17.98
N LEU A 359 -2.71 21.64 17.14
CA LEU A 359 -1.32 22.06 17.07
C LEU A 359 -1.09 23.18 18.07
N VAL A 360 -0.18 22.94 19.02
CA VAL A 360 0.21 23.94 20.00
C VAL A 360 1.70 24.15 19.97
N GLU A 361 2.11 25.41 20.04
CA GLU A 361 3.52 25.74 20.23
C GLU A 361 4.02 25.07 21.50
N THR A 362 5.13 24.34 21.35
CA THR A 362 5.63 23.44 22.37
C THR A 362 7.11 23.70 22.54
N ASP A 363 7.50 24.13 23.75
CA ASP A 363 8.90 24.26 24.11
C ASP A 363 9.33 23.11 25.05
N THR A 364 10.24 22.28 24.54
CA THR A 364 10.82 21.17 25.31
C THR A 364 11.71 21.63 26.48
N GLN A 365 12.14 22.88 26.50
CA GLN A 365 12.92 23.47 27.59
C GLN A 365 12.03 23.88 28.78
N LEU A 366 10.82 24.37 28.51
CA LEU A 366 9.90 24.89 29.54
C LEU A 366 9.03 23.81 30.18
N HIS A 367 8.62 22.79 29.41
CA HIS A 367 7.58 21.84 29.85
C HIS A 367 8.11 20.47 30.30
N GLY A 368 9.44 20.25 30.28
CA GLY A 368 10.06 18.96 30.58
C GLY A 368 9.72 17.85 29.57
N SER A 369 10.16 16.60 29.86
CA SER A 369 9.89 15.42 29.01
C SER A 369 8.43 14.96 29.14
N GLN A 370 7.50 15.70 28.56
CA GLN A 370 6.11 15.26 28.40
C GLN A 370 5.96 14.37 27.16
N THR A 371 5.10 13.36 27.26
CA THR A 371 4.69 12.52 26.13
C THR A 371 4.02 13.35 25.04
N PHE A 372 4.22 12.99 23.78
CA PHE A 372 3.50 13.59 22.65
C PHE A 372 2.58 12.54 22.01
N GLN A 373 1.58 12.97 21.26
CA GLN A 373 0.66 12.06 20.58
C GLN A 373 1.33 11.51 19.32
N ALA A 374 1.34 10.19 19.18
CA ALA A 374 1.87 9.50 18.01
C ALA A 374 0.83 8.50 17.50
N MET A 375 0.55 8.55 16.19
CA MET A 375 -0.25 7.54 15.50
C MET A 375 0.65 6.78 14.53
N HIS A 376 0.84 5.49 14.78
CA HIS A 376 1.61 4.62 13.91
C HIS A 376 0.68 3.97 12.88
N LEU A 377 0.48 4.57 11.72
CA LEU A 377 -0.34 4.04 10.63
C LEU A 377 0.51 3.19 9.68
N SER A 378 0.89 1.99 10.14
CA SER A 378 2.02 1.25 9.56
C SER A 378 1.73 -0.21 9.28
N TRP A 379 2.43 -0.76 8.29
CA TRP A 379 2.66 -2.19 8.17
C TRP A 379 3.90 -2.58 8.97
N TYR A 380 3.72 -3.53 9.88
CA TYR A 380 4.82 -4.22 10.51
C TYR A 380 5.24 -5.39 9.62
N ASN A 381 6.33 -5.23 8.87
CA ASN A 381 6.94 -6.30 8.07
C ASN A 381 7.75 -7.26 8.94
N ARG A 382 7.06 -7.94 9.87
CA ARG A 382 7.64 -8.94 10.76
C ARG A 382 6.61 -10.00 11.12
N HIS A 383 7.09 -11.20 11.44
CA HIS A 383 6.29 -12.28 11.99
C HIS A 383 6.43 -12.28 13.52
N CYS A 384 5.34 -12.12 14.26
CA CYS A 384 5.40 -12.20 15.73
C CYS A 384 5.36 -13.65 16.23
N THR A 385 4.73 -14.54 15.46
CA THR A 385 4.65 -15.96 15.79
C THR A 385 5.74 -16.71 15.01
N SER A 386 6.60 -17.44 15.73
CA SER A 386 7.58 -18.32 15.09
C SER A 386 6.88 -19.48 14.40
N GLY A 387 7.27 -19.76 13.15
CA GLY A 387 6.83 -20.96 12.42
C GLY A 387 7.63 -22.23 12.76
N HIS A 388 8.59 -22.15 13.69
CA HIS A 388 9.39 -23.30 14.07
C HIS A 388 8.51 -24.39 14.70
N LYS A 389 8.60 -25.63 14.21
CA LYS A 389 7.75 -26.78 14.57
C LYS A 389 6.27 -26.64 14.20
N ALA A 390 5.89 -25.67 13.36
CA ALA A 390 4.55 -25.66 12.79
C ALA A 390 4.37 -26.92 11.91
N PRO A 391 3.24 -27.64 12.03
CA PRO A 391 2.98 -28.81 11.21
C PRO A 391 2.89 -28.41 9.73
N THR A 392 3.53 -29.18 8.86
CA THR A 392 3.64 -28.88 7.42
C THR A 392 2.36 -29.20 6.64
N ASN A 393 1.44 -29.96 7.24
CA ASN A 393 0.18 -30.41 6.65
C ASN A 393 -1.05 -29.63 7.13
N VAL A 394 -0.88 -28.60 7.97
CA VAL A 394 -1.98 -27.77 8.47
C VAL A 394 -1.81 -26.35 7.96
N GLN A 395 -2.89 -25.79 7.42
CA GLN A 395 -2.89 -24.42 6.93
C GLN A 395 -2.77 -23.44 8.12
N PRO A 396 -1.91 -22.40 8.07
CA PRO A 396 -1.59 -21.56 9.24
C PRO A 396 -2.76 -20.82 9.92
N TRP A 397 -3.85 -20.59 9.20
CA TRP A 397 -5.09 -20.01 9.71
C TRP A 397 -5.91 -20.99 10.56
N LEU A 398 -5.61 -22.30 10.47
CA LEU A 398 -6.21 -23.36 11.29
C LEU A 398 -5.33 -23.79 12.46
N LEU A 399 -4.14 -23.18 12.62
CA LEU A 399 -3.23 -23.54 13.70
C LEU A 399 -3.73 -22.99 15.03
N GLU A 400 -4.06 -23.87 15.96
CA GLU A 400 -4.38 -23.51 17.33
C GLU A 400 -3.28 -24.03 18.26
N LYS A 401 -2.85 -23.17 19.19
CA LYS A 401 -1.97 -23.56 20.28
C LYS A 401 -2.84 -24.02 21.45
N GLU A 402 -2.61 -25.24 21.92
CA GLU A 402 -3.35 -25.79 23.04
C GLU A 402 -3.27 -24.87 24.28
N GLY A 403 -4.42 -24.61 24.88
CA GLY A 403 -4.56 -23.73 26.04
C GLY A 403 -4.28 -22.24 25.78
N MET A 404 -3.97 -21.82 24.54
CA MET A 404 -3.60 -20.44 24.22
C MET A 404 -4.30 -19.90 22.97
N ARG A 405 -4.75 -18.65 23.03
CA ARG A 405 -5.28 -17.96 21.85
C ARG A 405 -4.15 -17.74 20.83
N THR A 406 -4.33 -18.25 19.62
CA THR A 406 -3.39 -18.02 18.51
C THR A 406 -3.72 -16.72 17.79
N ASN A 407 -2.71 -15.86 17.58
CA ASN A 407 -2.90 -14.62 16.86
C ASN A 407 -2.60 -14.78 15.36
N HIS A 408 -3.58 -15.28 14.61
CA HIS A 408 -3.46 -15.51 13.17
C HIS A 408 -3.26 -14.23 12.34
N SER A 409 -3.44 -13.04 12.91
CA SER A 409 -3.17 -11.81 12.17
C SER A 409 -1.67 -11.46 12.15
N GLN A 410 -0.85 -12.05 13.02
CA GLN A 410 0.58 -11.72 13.17
C GLN A 410 1.53 -12.84 12.70
N VAL A 411 1.00 -13.85 12.01
CA VAL A 411 1.80 -14.89 11.33
C VAL A 411 2.33 -14.43 9.96
N ILE A 412 1.81 -13.32 9.43
CA ILE A 412 2.28 -12.61 8.23
C ILE A 412 2.47 -11.13 8.57
N PRO A 413 3.12 -10.33 7.71
CA PRO A 413 3.15 -8.87 7.90
C PRO A 413 1.76 -8.32 8.18
N TYR A 414 1.66 -7.42 9.15
CA TYR A 414 0.38 -7.04 9.73
C TYR A 414 0.27 -5.55 9.98
N LEU A 415 -0.97 -5.05 10.00
CA LEU A 415 -1.24 -3.65 10.27
C LEU A 415 -1.05 -3.33 11.75
N SER A 416 -0.59 -2.12 12.03
CA SER A 416 -0.59 -1.59 13.38
C SER A 416 -2.00 -1.52 13.97
N LYS A 417 -2.05 -1.56 15.31
CA LYS A 417 -3.30 -1.37 16.06
C LYS A 417 -3.91 0.01 15.74
N ASP A 418 -3.09 1.05 15.70
CA ASP A 418 -3.54 2.42 15.43
C ASP A 418 -4.17 2.53 14.05
N LEU A 419 -3.63 1.87 13.01
CA LEU A 419 -4.24 1.90 11.69
C LEU A 419 -5.64 1.28 11.71
N HIS A 420 -5.86 0.22 12.50
CA HIS A 420 -7.18 -0.36 12.67
C HIS A 420 -8.15 0.56 13.41
N GLN A 421 -7.69 1.32 14.40
CA GLN A 421 -8.49 2.24 15.19
C GLN A 421 -8.79 3.55 14.44
N HIS A 422 -7.84 4.01 13.62
CA HIS A 422 -7.85 5.30 12.93
C HIS A 422 -7.96 5.16 11.41
N ARG A 423 -8.70 4.14 10.91
CA ARG A 423 -8.85 3.88 9.47
C ARG A 423 -9.37 5.08 8.68
N ARG A 424 -10.29 5.86 9.29
CA ARG A 424 -10.85 7.07 8.67
C ARG A 424 -9.76 8.12 8.46
N ILE A 425 -8.99 8.42 9.51
CA ILE A 425 -7.84 9.34 9.47
C ILE A 425 -6.84 8.87 8.41
N TYR A 426 -6.50 7.58 8.39
CA TYR A 426 -5.59 7.02 7.39
C TYR A 426 -6.09 7.27 5.95
N HIS A 427 -7.37 7.00 5.66
CA HIS A 427 -7.93 7.27 4.33
C HIS A 427 -7.94 8.75 3.99
N THR A 428 -8.32 9.61 4.92
CA THR A 428 -8.37 11.06 4.70
C THR A 428 -6.98 11.61 4.42
N ILE A 429 -5.97 11.22 5.20
CA ILE A 429 -4.57 11.62 4.97
C ILE A 429 -4.05 11.09 3.65
N SER A 430 -4.34 9.82 3.32
CA SER A 430 -3.92 9.22 2.05
C SER A 430 -4.37 10.02 0.83
N LYS A 431 -5.56 10.65 0.92
CA LYS A 431 -6.13 11.51 -0.12
C LYS A 431 -5.59 12.93 -0.06
N LEU A 432 -5.63 13.58 1.10
CA LEU A 432 -5.22 14.99 1.23
C LEU A 432 -3.72 15.19 0.96
N TYR A 433 -2.89 14.19 1.29
CA TYR A 433 -1.45 14.22 1.07
C TYR A 433 -1.02 13.44 -0.18
N GLU A 434 -1.95 13.18 -1.11
CA GLU A 434 -1.65 12.39 -2.30
C GLU A 434 -0.47 12.98 -3.10
N GLU A 435 -0.50 14.28 -3.34
CA GLU A 435 0.53 14.98 -4.09
C GLU A 435 1.88 14.99 -3.35
N LEU A 436 1.87 15.20 -2.03
CA LEU A 436 3.09 15.12 -1.21
C LEU A 436 3.74 13.73 -1.33
N PHE A 437 2.96 12.66 -1.16
CA PHE A 437 3.49 11.31 -1.20
C PHE A 437 4.04 10.95 -2.59
N GLU A 438 3.39 11.41 -3.65
CA GLU A 438 3.91 11.23 -5.01
C GLU A 438 5.20 12.03 -5.25
N TRP A 439 5.30 13.25 -4.74
CA TRP A 439 6.54 14.04 -4.78
C TRP A 439 7.68 13.35 -4.03
N VAL A 440 7.45 12.87 -2.80
CA VAL A 440 8.45 12.13 -2.01
C VAL A 440 8.89 10.87 -2.76
N ARG A 441 7.94 10.11 -3.33
CA ARG A 441 8.24 8.90 -4.10
C ARG A 441 9.17 9.20 -5.28
N LYS A 442 8.83 10.21 -6.09
CA LYS A 442 9.65 10.64 -7.24
C LYS A 442 11.04 11.11 -6.80
N LEU A 443 11.10 11.89 -5.72
CA LEU A 443 12.38 12.35 -5.17
C LEU A 443 13.28 11.18 -4.77
N MET A 444 12.74 10.16 -4.11
CA MET A 444 13.51 8.96 -3.76
C MET A 444 13.90 8.16 -5.00
N GLU A 445 12.98 7.96 -5.94
CA GLU A 445 13.25 7.20 -7.16
C GLU A 445 14.36 7.85 -8.02
N THR A 446 14.41 9.19 -8.08
CA THR A 446 15.40 9.93 -8.87
C THR A 446 16.75 10.04 -8.18
N TYR A 447 16.77 10.39 -6.89
CA TYR A 447 18.03 10.75 -6.21
C TYR A 447 18.56 9.67 -5.26
N LEU A 448 17.70 8.77 -4.79
CA LEU A 448 18.01 7.72 -3.80
C LEU A 448 17.64 6.34 -4.34
N GLN A 449 18.08 6.03 -5.56
CA GLN A 449 17.61 4.85 -6.30
C GLN A 449 17.86 3.54 -5.54
N GLU A 450 19.04 3.36 -4.94
CA GLU A 450 19.39 2.15 -4.18
C GLU A 450 18.46 1.96 -2.97
N GLU A 451 18.25 3.01 -2.17
CA GLU A 451 17.34 2.99 -1.02
C GLU A 451 15.89 2.81 -1.45
N PHE A 452 15.48 3.45 -2.55
CA PHE A 452 14.15 3.31 -3.12
C PHE A 452 13.89 1.86 -3.54
N GLU A 453 14.81 1.23 -4.26
CA GLU A 453 14.69 -0.15 -4.72
C GLU A 453 14.61 -1.12 -3.55
N LEU A 454 15.46 -0.95 -2.53
CA LEU A 454 15.43 -1.77 -1.31
C LEU A 454 14.08 -1.67 -0.59
N LEU A 455 13.56 -0.46 -0.42
CA LEU A 455 12.25 -0.25 0.23
C LEU A 455 11.10 -0.80 -0.62
N MET A 456 11.20 -0.71 -1.96
CA MET A 456 10.22 -1.28 -2.87
C MET A 456 10.18 -2.81 -2.81
N GLU A 457 11.31 -3.49 -2.59
CA GLU A 457 11.32 -4.94 -2.37
C GLU A 457 10.51 -5.33 -1.13
N VAL A 458 10.68 -4.57 -0.05
CA VAL A 458 9.91 -4.74 1.18
C VAL A 458 8.41 -4.47 0.96
N ALA A 459 8.06 -3.42 0.23
CA ALA A 459 6.67 -3.11 -0.08
C ALA A 459 6.02 -4.16 -1.02
N ALA A 460 6.79 -4.72 -1.96
CA ALA A 460 6.30 -5.66 -2.98
C ALA A 460 5.86 -7.01 -2.41
N VAL A 461 6.31 -7.36 -1.20
CA VAL A 461 5.94 -8.62 -0.51
C VAL A 461 4.82 -8.44 0.52
N LEU A 462 4.20 -7.26 0.59
CA LEU A 462 3.08 -7.04 1.50
C LEU A 462 1.89 -7.96 1.15
N PRO A 463 1.18 -8.51 2.17
CA PRO A 463 0.05 -9.39 1.95
C PRO A 463 -1.07 -8.79 1.12
N GLY A 464 -1.66 -9.62 0.26
CA GLY A 464 -2.71 -9.23 -0.70
C GLY A 464 -2.19 -8.38 -1.86
N ASN A 465 -0.87 -8.35 -2.10
CA ASN A 465 -0.22 -7.40 -3.00
C ASN A 465 -0.65 -5.94 -2.70
N CYS A 466 -0.78 -5.60 -1.42
CA CYS A 466 -1.22 -4.27 -1.01
C CYS A 466 -0.18 -3.21 -1.41
N SER A 467 -0.66 -2.06 -1.89
CA SER A 467 0.17 -0.87 -2.15
C SER A 467 -0.15 0.23 -1.13
N PRO A 468 0.74 0.53 -0.18
CA PRO A 468 0.59 1.67 0.71
C PRO A 468 0.60 3.00 -0.07
N PRO A 469 -0.13 4.03 0.39
CA PRO A 469 -0.15 5.36 -0.24
C PRO A 469 1.19 6.10 -0.10
N VAL A 470 2.01 5.71 0.87
CA VAL A 470 3.33 6.28 1.17
C VAL A 470 4.49 5.46 0.57
N SER A 471 4.19 4.57 -0.38
CA SER A 471 5.21 3.77 -1.09
C SER A 471 6.33 4.67 -1.65
N PRO A 472 7.62 4.32 -1.50
CA PRO A 472 8.15 2.99 -1.18
C PRO A 472 8.11 2.64 0.31
N PHE A 473 7.76 3.59 1.19
CA PHE A 473 7.57 3.30 2.60
C PHE A 473 6.31 2.47 2.84
N ILE A 474 6.35 1.67 3.89
CA ILE A 474 5.21 0.86 4.35
C ILE A 474 4.61 1.40 5.65
N SER A 475 5.13 2.53 6.15
CA SER A 475 4.78 3.12 7.44
C SER A 475 4.55 4.61 7.31
N LEU A 476 3.39 5.07 7.77
CA LEU A 476 3.09 6.47 7.99
C LEU A 476 2.99 6.70 9.50
N VAL A 477 3.74 7.64 10.05
CA VAL A 477 3.70 7.99 11.47
C VAL A 477 3.39 9.47 11.60
N ILE A 478 2.37 9.81 12.39
CA ILE A 478 1.96 11.19 12.63
C ILE A 478 2.26 11.49 14.09
N ASN A 479 3.20 12.40 14.31
CA ASN A 479 3.61 12.85 15.63
C ASN A 479 3.12 14.30 15.80
N ILE A 480 2.30 14.53 16.81
CA ILE A 480 1.65 15.83 17.06
C ILE A 480 2.31 16.46 18.29
N ASN A 481 2.67 17.74 18.19
CA ASN A 481 3.34 18.51 19.26
C ASN A 481 4.60 17.79 19.77
N VAL A 482 5.46 17.42 18.82
CA VAL A 482 6.59 16.49 19.00
C VAL A 482 7.57 16.99 20.06
N ARG A 483 7.90 16.10 21.00
CA ARG A 483 8.90 16.32 22.06
C ARG A 483 9.83 15.12 22.10
N THR A 484 10.88 15.13 21.28
CA THR A 484 11.78 13.97 21.14
C THR A 484 13.01 14.08 22.03
N LYS A 485 13.48 12.90 22.47
CA LYS A 485 14.82 12.74 23.02
C LYS A 485 15.80 12.47 21.88
N ALA A 486 17.08 12.68 22.14
CA ALA A 486 18.11 12.20 21.23
C ALA A 486 17.99 10.66 21.17
N HIS A 487 18.01 10.11 19.96
CA HIS A 487 17.80 8.69 19.66
C HIS A 487 18.95 8.16 18.82
#